data_AF-A0A3D0DCW6-F1
#
_entry.id   AF-A0A3D0DCW6-F1
#
_cell.length_a   1.000
_cell.length_b   1.000
_cell.length_c   1.000
_cell.angle_alpha   90.00
_cell.angle_beta   90.00
_cell.angle_gamma   90.00
#
_symmetry.space_group_name_H-M   'P 1'
#
loop_
_entity.id
_entity.type
_entity.pdbx_description
1 polymer ?
#
loop_
_entity_poly.entity_id
_entity_poly.type
_entity_poly.pdbx_seq_one_letter_code
_entity_poly.pdbx_strand_id
1 'polypeptide(L)' 'DRGPILIQRTAPVLPNDTPETLASRVLEIEHKILPLAVGIFS' A
#
# COMPACT_ATOMS: atom_id res chain seq x y z
N ASP A 1 13.19 -5.76 2.89
CA ASP A 1 12.13 -6.39 3.72
C ASP A 1 12.51 -6.67 5.17
N ARG A 2 13.65 -6.17 5.70
CA ARG A 2 14.07 -6.42 7.09
C ARG A 2 14.19 -5.16 7.95
N GLY A 3 13.81 -4.01 7.40
CA GLY A 3 13.75 -2.76 8.15
C GLY A 3 12.49 -2.69 9.02
N PRO A 4 12.46 -1.77 10.01
CA PRO A 4 11.26 -1.55 10.81
C PRO A 4 10.09 -1.11 9.91
N ILE A 5 8.91 -1.67 10.17
CA ILE A 5 7.68 -1.29 9.47
C ILE A 5 7.20 0.05 10.02
N LEU A 6 6.94 1.01 9.13
CA LEU A 6 6.42 2.34 9.51
C LEU A 6 4.90 2.39 9.44
N ILE A 7 4.31 2.00 8.30
CA ILE A 7 2.87 2.01 8.05
C ILE A 7 2.51 0.79 7.19
N GLN A 8 1.36 0.17 7.48
CA GLN A 8 0.76 -0.87 6.65
C GLN A 8 -0.74 -0.60 6.44
N ARG A 9 -1.23 -1.08 5.30
CA ARG A 9 -2.65 -1.12 4.93
C ARG A 9 -2.92 -2.43 4.21
N THR A 10 -4.19 -2.81 4.18
CA THR A 10 -4.67 -4.00 3.48
C THR A 10 -5.39 -3.60 2.20
N ALA A 11 -5.17 -4.38 1.14
CA ALA A 11 -5.99 -4.34 -0.07
C ALA A 11 -6.85 -5.62 -0.08
N PRO A 12 -8.18 -5.54 -0.24
CA PRO A 12 -8.97 -6.75 -0.43
C PRO A 12 -8.64 -7.37 -1.80
N VAL A 13 -8.55 -8.69 -1.83
CA VAL A 13 -8.52 -9.49 -3.07
C VAL A 13 -9.95 -9.91 -3.39
N LEU A 14 -10.41 -9.64 -4.59
CA LEU A 14 -11.76 -9.95 -5.06
C LEU A 14 -11.75 -11.19 -5.97
N PRO A 15 -12.87 -11.95 -6.06
CA PRO A 15 -12.92 -13.19 -6.83
C PRO A 15 -12.50 -13.08 -8.30
N ASN A 16 -12.63 -11.90 -8.90
CA ASN A 16 -12.31 -11.65 -10.31
C ASN A 16 -11.07 -10.77 -10.50
N ASP A 17 -10.24 -10.59 -9.47
CA ASP A 17 -9.01 -9.83 -9.62
C ASP A 17 -8.06 -10.53 -10.59
N THR A 18 -7.53 -9.75 -11.54
CA THR A 18 -6.27 -10.06 -12.20
C THR A 18 -5.12 -9.42 -11.42
N PRO A 19 -3.86 -9.87 -11.61
CA PRO A 19 -2.69 -9.23 -11.01
C PRO A 19 -2.66 -7.72 -11.24
N GLU A 20 -3.06 -7.26 -12.42
CA GLU A 20 -3.09 -5.83 -12.80
C GLU A 20 -4.13 -5.08 -11.97
N THR A 21 -5.35 -5.61 -11.86
CA THR A 21 -6.42 -4.96 -11.08
C THR A 21 -6.12 -4.89 -9.58
N LEU A 22 -5.48 -5.92 -9.02
CA LEU A 22 -5.01 -5.92 -7.65
C LEU A 22 -3.85 -4.93 -7.46
N ALA A 23 -2.89 -4.90 -8.40
CA ALA A 23 -1.77 -3.98 -8.35
C ALA A 23 -2.22 -2.51 -8.41
N SER A 24 -3.20 -2.17 -9.26
CA SER A 24 -3.78 -0.82 -9.28
C SER A 24 -4.38 -0.42 -7.94
N ARG A 25 -5.08 -1.35 -7.27
CA ARG A 25 -5.66 -1.11 -5.94
C ARG A 25 -4.58 -0.93 -4.86
N VAL A 26 -3.51 -1.73 -4.90
CA VAL A 26 -2.36 -1.57 -4.01
C VAL A 26 -1.68 -0.22 -4.25
N LEU A 27 -1.48 0.17 -5.51
CA LEU A 27 -0.85 1.45 -5.87
C LEU A 27 -1.63 2.66 -5.34
N GLU A 28 -2.96 2.63 -5.40
CA GLU A 28 -3.80 3.68 -4.80
C GLU A 28 -3.61 3.79 -3.28
N ILE A 29 -3.39 2.66 -2.60
CA ILE A 29 -3.11 2.63 -1.17
C ILE A 29 -1.71 3.18 -0.89
N GLU A 30 -0.70 2.79 -1.67
CA GLU A 30 0.67 3.29 -1.58
C GLU A 30 0.73 4.81 -1.69
N HIS A 31 0.04 5.40 -2.68
CA HIS A 31 -0.03 6.86 -2.86
C HIS A 31 -0.62 7.59 -1.65
N LYS A 32 -1.51 6.94 -0.88
CA LYS A 32 -2.09 7.53 0.34
C LYS A 32 -1.15 7.42 1.54
N ILE A 33 -0.45 6.30 1.68
CA ILE A 33 0.35 6.02 2.90
C ILE A 33 1.79 6.49 2.81
N LEU A 34 2.37 6.60 1.61
CA LEU A 34 3.75 7.03 1.45
C LEU A 34 3.98 8.46 1.97
N PRO A 35 3.15 9.47 1.66
CA PRO A 35 3.31 10.81 2.24
C PRO A 35 3.18 10.83 3.77
N LEU A 36 2.30 10.00 4.33
CA LEU A 36 2.14 9.86 5.79
C LEU A 36 3.39 9.28 6.44
N ALA A 37 4.00 8.27 5.81
CA ALA A 37 5.23 7.65 6.29
C ALA A 37 6.41 8.64 6.27
N VAL A 38 6.49 9.48 5.24
CA VAL A 38 7.48 10.59 5.19
C VAL A 38 7.21 11.58 6.33
N GLY A 39 5.95 11.94 6.56
CA GLY A 39 5.54 12.86 7.63
C GLY A 39 5.87 12.42 9.06
N ILE A 40 6.24 11.16 9.30
CA ILE A 40 6.69 10.68 10.61
C ILE A 40 8.05 11.27 11.00
N PHE A 41 8.89 11.61 10.02
CA PHE A 41 10.27 12.06 10.24
C PHE A 41 10.46 13.57 10.03
N SER A 42 9.40 14.28 9.62
CA SER A 42 9.36 15.73 9.46
C SER A 42 9.22 16.44 10.80
#